data_AF-A0A511XDM0-F1
#
_entry.id   AF-A0A511XDM0-F1
#
_cell.length_a   1.000
_cell.length_b   1.000
_cell.length_c   1.000
_cell.angle_alpha   90.00
_cell.angle_beta   90.00
_cell.angle_gamma   90.00
#
_symmetry.space_group_name_H-M   'P 1'
#
loop_
_entity.id
_entity.type
_entity.pdbx_description
1 polymer ?
#
loop_
_entity_poly.entity_id
_entity_poly.type
_entity_poly.pdbx_seq_one_letter_code
_entity_poly.pdbx_strand_id
1 'polypeptide(L)'
;MVSPALIFVACRLYNSRVKGIYVATLVEQLPDAVLMISRSLKVGISLINAIEIVSRETRSPTKDLFREVIARTVLGRDLGESLREVAINSKVQEYVFFSTVIGIQISTGGGLAEMLESFGASVKKRIFARKKALALASEARASCYVLGGMPPVMTIVMSLMNPHYMSVLYETGLGRNLMYGALVSFFLGIISMIVISKRVLR
;
A
#
# COMPACT_ATOMS: atom_id res chain seq x y z
N MET A 1 -36.46 -13.68 2.17
CA MET A 1 -36.34 -12.26 1.75
C MET A 1 -34.99 -11.74 2.25
N VAL A 2 -33.99 -11.64 1.39
CA VAL A 2 -32.67 -11.09 1.77
C VAL A 2 -32.83 -9.58 1.88
N SER A 3 -32.63 -9.04 3.08
CA SER A 3 -32.92 -7.63 3.39
C SER A 3 -32.11 -6.69 2.47
N PRO A 4 -32.72 -5.67 1.84
CA PRO A 4 -32.04 -4.71 0.95
C PRO A 4 -30.81 -4.05 1.57
N ALA A 5 -30.77 -3.94 2.90
CA ALA A 5 -29.64 -3.42 3.66
C ALA A 5 -28.36 -4.28 3.52
N LEU A 6 -28.48 -5.60 3.42
CA LEU A 6 -27.34 -6.51 3.24
C LEU A 6 -26.71 -6.35 1.86
N ILE A 7 -27.53 -6.17 0.82
CA ILE A 7 -27.08 -5.91 -0.55
C ILE A 7 -26.39 -4.54 -0.60
N PHE A 8 -26.94 -3.52 0.08
CA PHE A 8 -26.35 -2.19 0.15
C PHE A 8 -24.99 -2.17 0.88
N VAL A 9 -24.88 -2.86 2.01
CA VAL A 9 -23.62 -2.97 2.77
C VAL A 9 -22.58 -3.78 2.00
N ALA A 10 -22.97 -4.91 1.40
CA ALA A 10 -22.09 -5.72 0.56
C ALA A 10 -21.60 -4.92 -0.67
N CYS A 11 -22.49 -4.18 -1.33
CA CYS A 11 -22.15 -3.33 -2.46
C CYS A 11 -21.23 -2.17 -2.05
N ARG A 12 -21.46 -1.56 -0.87
CA ARG A 12 -20.60 -0.50 -0.35
C ARG A 12 -19.20 -1.02 -0.01
N LEU A 13 -19.09 -2.17 0.65
CA LEU A 13 -17.82 -2.80 0.98
C LEU A 13 -17.06 -3.25 -0.28
N TYR A 14 -17.77 -3.84 -1.24
CA TYR A 14 -17.21 -4.21 -2.54
C TYR A 14 -16.66 -2.98 -3.27
N ASN A 15 -17.44 -1.90 -3.38
CA ASN A 15 -17.01 -0.68 -4.05
C ASN A 15 -15.83 0.00 -3.32
N SER A 16 -15.81 -0.02 -1.98
CA SER A 16 -14.68 0.50 -1.19
C SER A 16 -13.39 -0.33 -1.37
N ARG A 17 -13.49 -1.66 -1.51
CA ARG A 17 -12.34 -2.54 -1.80
C ARG A 17 -11.81 -2.31 -3.22
N VAL A 18 -12.70 -2.28 -4.21
CA VAL A 18 -12.33 -2.10 -5.62
C VAL A 18 -11.68 -0.74 -5.85
N LYS A 19 -12.20 0.34 -5.25
CA LYS A 19 -11.57 1.67 -5.31
C LYS A 19 -10.17 1.70 -4.67
N GLY A 20 -10.00 0.99 -3.55
CA GLY A 20 -8.69 0.90 -2.90
C GLY A 20 -7.64 0.19 -3.76
N ILE A 21 -8.04 -0.90 -4.43
CA ILE A 21 -7.17 -1.63 -5.37
C ILE A 21 -6.84 -0.74 -6.56
N TYR A 22 -7.84 -0.08 -7.16
CA TYR A 22 -7.65 0.84 -8.29
C TYR A 22 -6.62 1.94 -7.98
N VAL A 23 -6.78 2.62 -6.85
CA VAL A 23 -5.86 3.68 -6.41
C VAL A 23 -4.45 3.13 -6.14
N ALA A 24 -4.35 1.96 -5.48
CA ALA A 24 -3.05 1.34 -5.22
C ALA A 24 -2.32 0.98 -6.53
N THR A 25 -3.03 0.41 -7.51
CA THR A 25 -2.46 0.08 -8.81
C THR A 25 -2.02 1.32 -9.59
N LEU A 26 -2.77 2.44 -9.52
CA LEU A 26 -2.36 3.72 -10.10
C LEU A 26 -1.02 4.19 -9.53
N VAL A 27 -0.90 4.23 -8.20
CA VAL A 27 0.34 4.64 -7.51
C VAL A 27 1.51 3.74 -7.89
N GLU A 28 1.27 2.44 -8.02
CA GLU A 28 2.30 1.46 -8.37
C GLU A 28 2.81 1.60 -9.82
N GLN A 29 1.93 1.95 -10.75
CA GLN A 29 2.26 2.06 -12.18
C GLN A 29 2.86 3.42 -12.56
N LEU A 30 2.55 4.49 -11.82
CA LEU A 30 3.01 5.85 -12.13
C LEU A 30 4.53 5.98 -12.30
N PRO A 31 5.41 5.43 -11.44
CA PRO A 31 6.85 5.59 -11.59
C PRO A 31 7.37 5.07 -12.93
N ASP A 32 6.88 3.92 -13.37
CA ASP A 32 7.32 3.31 -14.62
C ASP A 32 6.79 4.10 -15.83
N ALA A 33 5.55 4.61 -15.76
CA ALA A 33 5.01 5.53 -16.76
C ALA A 33 5.83 6.83 -16.88
N VAL A 34 6.15 7.46 -15.76
CA VAL A 34 6.97 8.69 -15.72
C VAL A 34 8.37 8.46 -16.26
N LEU A 35 9.02 7.35 -15.89
CA LEU A 35 10.34 7.00 -16.41
C LEU A 35 10.31 6.76 -17.93
N MET A 36 9.21 6.20 -18.45
CA MET A 36 9.02 6.03 -19.89
C MET A 36 8.87 7.38 -20.61
N ILE A 37 8.14 8.34 -20.02
CA ILE A 37 8.06 9.72 -20.53
C ILE A 37 9.44 10.37 -20.53
N SER A 38 10.16 10.31 -19.40
CA SER A 38 11.51 10.86 -19.28
C SER A 38 12.45 10.31 -20.36
N ARG A 39 12.47 8.99 -20.57
CA ARG A 39 13.30 8.35 -21.62
C ARG A 39 12.93 8.82 -23.02
N SER A 40 11.63 8.96 -23.30
CA SER A 40 11.12 9.46 -24.58
C SER A 40 11.56 10.90 -24.83
N LEU A 41 11.47 11.76 -23.80
CA LEU A 41 11.93 13.15 -23.89
C LEU A 41 13.46 13.25 -24.11
N LYS A 42 14.26 12.38 -23.48
CA LYS A 42 15.73 12.37 -23.67
C LYS A 42 16.15 12.07 -25.11
N VAL A 43 15.36 11.27 -25.84
CA VAL A 43 15.62 10.97 -27.26
C VAL A 43 14.96 11.97 -28.21
N GLY A 44 14.45 13.09 -27.69
CA GLY A 44 13.91 14.20 -28.48
C GLY A 44 12.44 14.07 -28.87
N ILE A 45 11.69 13.11 -28.30
CA ILE A 45 10.25 12.97 -28.55
C ILE A 45 9.51 14.10 -27.83
N SER A 46 8.48 14.67 -28.46
CA SER A 46 7.63 15.68 -27.82
C SER A 46 6.87 15.11 -26.62
N LEU A 47 6.53 15.94 -25.63
CA LEU A 47 5.80 15.50 -24.44
C LEU A 47 4.45 14.85 -24.77
N ILE A 48 3.72 15.40 -25.74
CA ILE A 48 2.43 14.86 -26.19
C ILE A 48 2.62 13.44 -26.72
N ASN A 49 3.60 13.22 -27.61
CA ASN A 49 3.89 11.89 -28.17
C ASN A 49 4.40 10.94 -27.09
N ALA A 50 5.22 11.41 -26.14
CA ALA A 50 5.69 10.60 -25.02
C ALA A 50 4.53 10.09 -24.14
N ILE A 51 3.54 10.97 -23.87
CA ILE A 51 2.32 10.60 -23.14
C ILE A 51 1.45 9.64 -23.97
N GLU A 52 1.40 9.81 -25.30
CA GLU A 52 0.69 8.90 -26.19
C GLU A 52 1.28 7.48 -26.14
N ILE A 53 2.61 7.35 -26.16
CA ILE A 53 3.27 6.04 -26.02
C ILE A 53 2.89 5.41 -24.67
N VAL A 54 2.92 6.17 -23.56
CA VAL A 54 2.46 5.67 -22.24
C VAL A 54 1.01 5.19 -22.28
N SER A 55 0.12 5.92 -22.96
CA SER A 55 -1.30 5.56 -23.09
C SER A 55 -1.55 4.27 -23.88
N ARG A 56 -0.53 3.75 -24.58
CA ARG A 56 -0.61 2.51 -25.35
C ARG A 56 0.11 1.35 -24.67
N GLU A 57 1.32 1.60 -24.18
CA GLU A 57 2.24 0.59 -23.63
C GLU A 57 2.01 0.27 -22.15
N THR A 58 1.37 1.18 -21.40
CA THR A 58 1.10 0.96 -19.97
C THR A 58 -0.15 0.09 -19.79
N ARG A 59 -0.24 -0.57 -18.63
CA ARG A 59 -1.43 -1.32 -18.21
C ARG A 59 -2.51 -0.37 -17.67
N SER A 60 -3.77 -0.81 -17.76
CA SER A 60 -4.87 -0.16 -17.03
C SER A 60 -4.59 -0.26 -15.52
N PRO A 61 -4.95 0.74 -14.70
CA PRO A 61 -5.73 1.95 -15.00
C PRO A 61 -4.94 3.17 -15.50
N THR A 62 -3.60 3.16 -15.40
CA THR A 62 -2.78 4.32 -15.82
C THR A 62 -2.92 4.62 -17.31
N LYS A 63 -3.03 3.55 -18.11
CA LYS A 63 -3.32 3.62 -19.55
C LYS A 63 -4.53 4.50 -19.85
N ASP A 64 -5.62 4.30 -19.13
CA ASP A 64 -6.92 4.91 -19.43
C ASP A 64 -6.91 6.39 -19.06
N LEU A 65 -6.25 6.76 -17.95
CA LEU A 65 -6.04 8.16 -17.57
C LEU A 65 -5.24 8.92 -18.64
N PHE A 66 -4.09 8.39 -19.07
CA PHE A 66 -3.28 9.07 -20.08
C PHE A 66 -3.96 9.10 -21.45
N ARG A 67 -4.74 8.07 -21.80
CA ARG A 67 -5.57 8.06 -23.01
C ARG A 67 -6.63 9.15 -22.97
N GLU A 68 -7.27 9.38 -21.81
CA GLU A 68 -8.22 10.47 -21.62
C GLU A 68 -7.56 11.85 -21.79
N VAL A 69 -6.34 12.03 -21.26
CA VAL A 69 -5.56 13.26 -21.46
C VAL A 69 -5.29 13.49 -22.94
N ILE A 70 -4.77 12.49 -23.67
CA ILE A 70 -4.50 12.61 -25.10
C ILE A 70 -5.78 12.91 -25.89
N ALA A 71 -6.89 12.25 -25.59
CA ALA A 71 -8.16 12.51 -26.25
C ALA A 71 -8.61 13.98 -26.10
N ARG A 72 -8.41 14.58 -24.93
CA ARG A 72 -8.70 16.00 -24.69
C ARG A 72 -7.74 16.92 -25.44
N THR A 73 -6.45 16.59 -25.47
CA THR A 73 -5.44 17.36 -26.19
C THR A 73 -5.67 17.34 -27.71
N VAL A 74 -6.06 16.20 -28.30
CA VAL A 74 -6.41 16.09 -29.72
C VAL A 74 -7.61 16.96 -30.10
N LEU A 75 -8.53 17.18 -29.16
CA LEU A 75 -9.66 18.10 -29.32
C LEU A 75 -9.29 19.58 -29.15
N GLY A 76 -7.99 19.90 -29.04
CA GLY A 76 -7.48 21.27 -28.94
C GLY A 76 -7.48 21.86 -27.53
N ARG A 77 -7.73 21.06 -26.48
CA ARG A 77 -7.57 21.53 -25.09
C ARG A 77 -6.08 21.58 -24.72
N ASP A 78 -5.72 22.49 -23.83
CA ASP A 78 -4.35 22.57 -23.30
C ASP A 78 -3.96 21.26 -22.60
N LEU A 79 -2.73 20.80 -22.84
CA LEU A 79 -2.21 19.56 -22.27
C LEU A 79 -2.07 19.65 -20.74
N GLY A 80 -1.57 20.77 -20.23
CA GLY A 80 -1.35 20.99 -18.80
C GLY A 80 -2.68 21.01 -18.04
N GLU A 81 -3.67 21.73 -18.56
CA GLU A 81 -5.02 21.78 -18.00
C GLU A 81 -5.71 20.41 -18.07
N SER A 82 -5.66 19.73 -19.22
CA SER A 82 -6.25 18.39 -19.39
C SER A 82 -5.63 17.37 -18.46
N LEU A 83 -4.30 17.38 -18.31
CA LEU A 83 -3.58 16.50 -17.40
C LEU A 83 -3.96 16.79 -15.94
N ARG A 84 -4.10 18.06 -15.56
CA ARG A 84 -4.49 18.46 -14.21
C ARG A 84 -5.92 18.04 -13.87
N GLU A 85 -6.88 18.25 -14.78
CA GLU A 85 -8.28 17.82 -14.58
C GLU A 85 -8.37 16.29 -14.37
N VAL A 86 -7.72 15.51 -15.24
CA VAL A 86 -7.70 14.04 -15.15
C VAL A 86 -6.97 13.58 -13.88
N ALA A 87 -5.87 14.24 -13.51
CA ALA A 87 -5.13 13.94 -12.29
C ALA A 87 -5.96 14.19 -11.02
N ILE A 88 -6.70 15.30 -10.94
CA ILE A 88 -7.59 15.61 -9.82
C ILE A 88 -8.72 14.56 -9.73
N ASN A 89 -9.29 14.17 -10.87
CA ASN A 89 -10.34 13.16 -10.94
C ASN A 89 -9.88 11.75 -10.51
N SER A 90 -8.59 11.44 -10.71
CA SER A 90 -8.00 10.16 -10.29
C SER A 90 -8.00 9.95 -8.76
N LYS A 91 -8.09 11.04 -7.97
CA LYS A 91 -7.95 11.04 -6.50
C LYS A 91 -6.62 10.47 -5.98
N VAL A 92 -5.57 10.52 -6.81
CA VAL A 92 -4.22 10.09 -6.46
C VAL A 92 -3.30 11.30 -6.37
N GLN A 93 -2.72 11.54 -5.20
CA GLN A 93 -1.91 12.73 -4.93
C GLN A 93 -0.67 12.81 -5.83
N GLU A 94 -0.07 11.66 -6.15
CA GLU A 94 1.12 11.57 -7.00
C GLU A 94 0.84 12.01 -8.44
N TYR A 95 -0.36 11.74 -8.98
CA TYR A 95 -0.76 12.23 -10.31
C TYR A 95 -1.00 13.73 -10.29
N VAL A 96 -1.63 14.26 -9.24
CA VAL A 96 -1.83 15.71 -9.09
C VAL A 96 -0.49 16.42 -9.02
N PHE A 97 0.44 15.92 -8.21
CA PHE A 97 1.79 16.46 -8.12
C PHE A 97 2.52 16.41 -9.48
N PHE A 98 2.45 15.27 -10.18
CA PHE A 98 3.01 15.11 -11.52
C PHE A 98 2.44 16.14 -12.52
N SER A 99 1.14 16.39 -12.52
CA SER A 99 0.50 17.39 -13.39
C SER A 99 1.01 18.82 -13.12
N THR A 100 1.19 19.17 -11.86
CA THR A 100 1.75 20.47 -11.45
C THR A 100 3.20 20.63 -11.90
N VAL A 101 4.01 19.59 -11.74
CA VAL A 101 5.41 19.58 -12.18
C VAL A 101 5.51 19.81 -13.69
N ILE A 102 4.68 19.12 -14.48
CA ILE A 102 4.63 19.31 -15.93
C ILE A 102 4.19 20.73 -16.30
N GLY A 103 3.14 21.26 -15.66
CA GLY A 103 2.66 22.62 -15.95
C GLY A 103 3.72 23.70 -15.68
N ILE A 104 4.50 23.56 -14.61
CA ILE A 104 5.61 24.46 -14.30
C ILE A 104 6.73 24.34 -15.34
N GLN A 105 7.12 23.11 -15.67
CA GLN A 105 8.32 22.87 -16.46
C GLN A 105 8.13 23.16 -17.95
N ILE A 106 6.91 22.99 -18.48
CA ILE A 106 6.54 23.48 -19.82
C ILE A 106 6.82 24.99 -19.95
N SER A 107 6.64 25.74 -18.87
CA SER A 107 6.80 27.21 -18.86
C SER A 107 8.25 27.67 -18.71
N THR A 108 9.15 26.82 -18.21
CA THR A 108 10.55 27.17 -17.87
C THR A 108 11.60 26.54 -18.78
N GLY A 109 11.24 25.56 -19.63
CA GLY A 109 12.05 25.07 -20.75
C GLY A 109 13.32 24.27 -20.38
N GLY A 110 13.73 24.20 -19.11
CA GLY A 110 14.90 23.44 -18.67
C GLY A 110 14.58 21.97 -18.37
N GLY A 111 15.42 21.04 -18.81
CA GLY A 111 15.55 19.66 -18.29
C GLY A 111 14.31 18.91 -17.78
N LEU A 112 13.19 18.91 -18.53
CA LEU A 112 11.97 18.17 -18.16
C LEU A 112 12.26 16.67 -17.99
N ALA A 113 13.16 16.14 -18.82
CA ALA A 113 13.53 14.73 -18.78
C ALA A 113 14.22 14.34 -17.46
N GLU A 114 15.18 15.14 -16.99
CA GLU A 114 15.92 14.94 -15.73
C GLU A 114 15.02 15.09 -14.51
N MET A 115 14.11 16.08 -14.54
CA MET A 115 13.16 16.31 -13.45
C MET A 115 12.17 15.14 -13.34
N LEU A 116 11.61 14.68 -14.46
CA LEU A 116 10.72 13.52 -14.47
C LEU A 116 11.44 12.23 -14.07
N GLU A 117 12.70 12.05 -14.46
CA GLU A 117 13.52 10.91 -14.02
C GLU A 117 13.69 10.90 -12.51
N SER A 118 14.05 12.06 -11.93
CA SER A 118 14.21 12.23 -10.48
C SER A 118 12.91 11.99 -9.73
N PHE A 119 11.79 12.48 -10.27
CA PHE A 119 10.46 12.24 -9.70
C PHE A 119 10.09 10.75 -9.74
N GLY A 120 10.19 10.10 -10.91
CA GLY A 120 9.90 8.68 -11.08
C GLY A 120 10.77 7.80 -10.17
N ALA A 121 12.08 8.08 -10.10
CA ALA A 121 13.00 7.39 -9.20
C ALA A 121 12.63 7.59 -7.72
N SER A 122 12.25 8.80 -7.31
CA SER A 122 11.84 9.11 -5.93
C SER A 122 10.56 8.37 -5.53
N VAL A 123 9.53 8.38 -6.39
CA VAL A 123 8.28 7.62 -6.14
C VAL A 123 8.58 6.11 -6.06
N LYS A 124 9.38 5.57 -6.98
CA LYS A 124 9.77 4.15 -6.98
C LYS A 124 10.50 3.74 -5.71
N LYS A 125 11.45 4.56 -5.23
CA LYS A 125 12.16 4.34 -3.95
C LYS A 125 11.19 4.29 -2.78
N ARG A 126 10.21 5.20 -2.70
CA ARG A 126 9.18 5.21 -1.64
C ARG A 126 8.31 3.96 -1.66
N ILE A 127 7.88 3.51 -2.84
CA ILE A 127 7.09 2.28 -2.99
C ILE A 127 7.90 1.06 -2.55
N PHE A 128 9.16 0.97 -2.99
CA PHE A 128 10.04 -0.14 -2.62
C PHE A 128 10.30 -0.17 -1.10
N ALA A 129 10.58 0.99 -0.50
CA ALA A 129 10.76 1.11 0.95
C ALA A 129 9.51 0.63 1.72
N ARG A 130 8.31 1.04 1.27
CA ARG A 130 7.06 0.59 1.86
C ARG A 130 6.85 -0.91 1.71
N LYS A 131 7.08 -1.48 0.52
CA LYS A 131 6.98 -2.92 0.28
C LYS A 131 7.97 -3.71 1.14
N LYS A 132 9.21 -3.23 1.28
CA LYS A 132 10.23 -3.84 2.13
C LYS A 132 9.83 -3.80 3.60
N ALA A 133 9.33 -2.67 4.09
CA ALA A 133 8.83 -2.55 5.45
C ALA A 133 7.66 -3.51 5.72
N LEU A 134 6.73 -3.65 4.78
CA LEU A 134 5.62 -4.60 4.88
C LEU A 134 6.08 -6.07 4.91
N ALA A 135 7.08 -6.41 4.09
CA ALA A 135 7.66 -7.75 4.06
C ALA A 135 8.32 -8.09 5.41
N LEU A 136 9.18 -7.21 5.92
CA LEU A 136 9.85 -7.37 7.22
C LEU A 136 8.84 -7.44 8.38
N ALA A 137 7.78 -6.63 8.34
CA ALA A 137 6.71 -6.69 9.33
C ALA A 137 5.94 -8.01 9.28
N SER A 138 5.79 -8.61 8.10
CA SER A 138 5.10 -9.90 7.93
C SER A 138 5.92 -11.06 8.51
N GLU A 139 7.24 -11.04 8.33
CA GLU A 139 8.16 -11.99 8.96
C GLU A 139 8.10 -11.88 10.48
N ALA A 140 8.22 -10.67 11.04
CA ALA A 140 8.13 -10.42 12.48
C ALA A 140 6.77 -10.89 13.06
N ARG A 141 5.67 -10.71 12.31
CA ARG A 141 4.35 -11.23 12.71
C ARG A 141 4.30 -12.74 12.76
N ALA A 142 4.85 -13.41 11.76
CA ALA A 142 4.88 -14.88 11.71
C ALA A 142 5.63 -15.45 12.91
N SER A 143 6.82 -14.92 13.23
CA SER A 143 7.60 -15.34 14.40
C SER A 143 6.84 -15.19 15.71
N CYS A 144 6.02 -14.15 15.84
CA CYS A 144 5.27 -13.92 17.06
C CYS A 144 4.00 -14.76 17.17
N TYR A 145 3.38 -15.16 16.06
CA TYR A 145 2.33 -16.18 16.11
C TYR A 145 2.89 -17.52 16.60
N VAL A 146 4.11 -17.89 16.16
CA VAL A 146 4.79 -19.10 16.62
C VAL A 146 5.13 -18.99 18.12
N LEU A 147 5.85 -17.94 18.53
CA LEU A 147 6.26 -17.74 19.94
C LEU A 147 5.07 -17.56 20.87
N GLY A 148 4.05 -16.81 20.46
CA GLY A 148 2.82 -16.63 21.22
C GLY A 148 2.00 -17.92 21.34
N GLY A 149 2.08 -18.82 20.36
CA GLY A 149 1.43 -20.13 20.42
C GLY A 149 2.12 -21.13 21.34
N MET A 150 3.41 -20.96 21.65
CA MET A 150 4.17 -21.95 22.43
C MET A 150 3.63 -22.18 23.85
N PRO A 151 3.35 -21.17 24.69
CA PRO A 151 2.91 -21.41 26.07
C PRO A 151 1.55 -22.13 26.18
N PRO A 152 0.51 -21.78 25.39
CA PRO A 152 -0.73 -22.56 25.35
C PRO A 152 -0.51 -24.01 24.91
N VAL A 153 0.28 -24.24 23.86
CA VAL A 153 0.60 -25.59 23.36
C VAL A 153 1.31 -26.40 24.43
N MET A 154 2.34 -25.84 25.07
CA MET A 154 3.06 -26.52 26.16
C MET A 154 2.16 -26.82 27.36
N THR A 155 1.25 -25.92 27.71
CA THR A 155 0.28 -26.13 28.79
C THR A 155 -0.63 -27.33 28.48
N ILE A 156 -1.15 -27.42 27.25
CA ILE A 156 -1.98 -28.54 26.80
C ILE A 156 -1.19 -29.85 26.81
N VAL A 157 0.01 -29.86 26.21
CA VAL A 157 0.87 -31.05 26.15
C VAL A 157 1.22 -31.55 27.54
N MET A 158 1.64 -30.66 28.45
CA MET A 158 1.96 -31.03 29.83
C MET A 158 0.74 -31.51 30.60
N SER A 159 -0.44 -30.93 30.36
CA SER A 159 -1.68 -31.39 30.97
C SER A 159 -2.09 -32.80 30.53
N LEU A 160 -1.76 -33.20 29.29
CA LEU A 160 -2.04 -34.55 28.78
C LEU A 160 -0.99 -35.57 29.22
N MET A 161 0.30 -35.19 29.22
CA MET A 161 1.39 -36.10 29.56
C MET A 161 1.53 -36.30 31.07
N ASN A 162 1.30 -35.27 31.89
CA ASN A 162 1.55 -35.32 33.33
C ASN A 162 0.55 -34.47 34.13
N PRO A 163 -0.71 -34.94 34.25
CA PRO A 163 -1.79 -34.17 34.90
C PRO A 163 -1.51 -33.88 36.38
N HIS A 164 -0.77 -34.75 37.06
CA HIS A 164 -0.41 -34.52 38.47
C HIS A 164 0.54 -33.33 38.63
N TYR A 165 1.48 -33.12 37.69
CA TYR A 165 2.37 -31.97 37.72
C TYR A 165 1.61 -30.64 37.53
N MET A 166 0.62 -30.62 36.63
CA MET A 166 -0.23 -29.44 36.42
C MET A 166 -1.19 -29.19 37.60
N SER A 167 -1.65 -30.24 38.30
CA SER A 167 -2.54 -30.08 39.47
C SER A 167 -1.92 -29.23 40.59
N VAL A 168 -0.59 -29.28 40.77
CA VAL A 168 0.14 -28.45 41.75
C VAL A 168 -0.01 -26.95 41.45
N LEU A 169 -0.06 -26.55 40.17
CA LEU A 169 -0.29 -25.15 39.77
C LEU A 169 -1.69 -24.67 40.13
N TYR A 170 -2.70 -25.54 40.07
CA TYR A 170 -4.10 -25.18 40.34
C TYR A 170 -4.46 -25.25 41.83
N GLU A 171 -3.94 -26.24 42.54
CA GLU A 171 -4.34 -26.54 43.92
C GLU A 171 -3.56 -25.73 44.97
N THR A 172 -2.28 -25.41 44.71
CA THR A 172 -1.46 -24.65 45.67
C THR A 172 -1.68 -23.14 45.55
N GLY A 173 -1.69 -22.43 46.69
CA GLY A 173 -1.82 -20.96 46.71
C GLY A 173 -0.67 -20.24 45.99
N LEU A 174 0.56 -20.78 46.09
CA LEU A 174 1.73 -20.27 45.37
C LEU A 174 1.65 -20.55 43.87
N GLY A 175 1.22 -21.75 43.45
CA GLY A 175 1.04 -22.12 42.04
C GLY A 175 0.08 -21.19 41.31
N ARG A 176 -1.03 -20.84 41.96
CA ARG A 176 -2.04 -19.93 41.42
C ARG A 176 -1.49 -18.52 41.18
N ASN A 177 -0.72 -17.99 42.14
CA ASN A 177 -0.09 -16.68 42.01
C ASN A 177 0.94 -16.65 40.87
N LEU A 178 1.73 -17.72 40.71
CA LEU A 178 2.67 -17.85 39.59
C LEU A 178 1.95 -17.95 38.25
N MET A 179 0.82 -18.67 38.19
CA MET A 179 0.00 -18.76 36.99
C MET A 179 -0.55 -17.39 36.58
N TYR A 180 -1.07 -16.59 37.53
CA TYR A 180 -1.49 -15.22 37.26
C TYR A 180 -0.34 -14.34 36.78
N GLY A 181 0.85 -14.45 37.39
CA GLY A 181 2.04 -13.73 36.95
C GLY A 181 2.48 -14.10 35.53
N ALA A 182 2.46 -15.39 35.19
CA ALA A 182 2.74 -15.90 33.85
C ALA A 182 1.70 -15.44 32.82
N LEU A 183 0.42 -15.43 33.20
CA LEU A 183 -0.66 -14.92 32.35
C LEU A 183 -0.45 -13.43 32.06
N VAL A 184 -0.21 -12.63 33.10
CA VAL A 184 0.02 -11.18 32.97
C VAL A 184 1.22 -10.91 32.08
N SER A 185 2.37 -11.55 32.31
CA SER A 185 3.58 -11.34 31.50
C SER A 185 3.38 -11.77 30.04
N PHE A 186 2.66 -12.87 29.80
CA PHE A 186 2.31 -13.34 28.47
C PHE A 186 1.41 -12.35 27.72
N PHE A 187 0.34 -11.87 28.36
CA PHE A 187 -0.54 -10.86 27.75
C PHE A 187 0.19 -9.53 27.52
N LEU A 188 1.07 -9.11 28.43
CA LEU A 188 1.91 -7.92 28.25
C LEU A 188 2.84 -8.06 27.04
N GLY A 189 3.44 -9.24 26.86
CA GLY A 189 4.25 -9.60 25.70
C GLY A 189 3.45 -9.49 24.40
N ILE A 190 2.27 -10.10 24.33
CA ILE A 190 1.40 -10.03 23.15
C ILE A 190 0.97 -8.58 22.85
N ILE A 191 0.59 -7.81 23.87
CA ILE A 191 0.16 -6.42 23.71
C ILE A 191 1.30 -5.57 23.15
N SER A 192 2.50 -5.65 23.72
CA SER A 192 3.66 -4.88 23.25
C SER A 192 3.98 -5.19 21.78
N MET A 193 3.88 -6.45 21.39
CA MET A 193 4.12 -6.91 20.04
C MET A 193 3.06 -6.42 19.04
N ILE A 194 1.77 -6.45 19.40
CA ILE A 194 0.67 -5.87 18.59
C ILE A 194 0.86 -4.36 18.40
N VAL A 195 1.30 -3.64 19.45
CA VAL A 195 1.53 -2.20 19.39
C VAL A 195 2.65 -1.85 18.40
N ILE A 196 3.78 -2.57 18.46
CA ILE A 196 4.90 -2.38 17.54
C ILE A 196 4.44 -2.65 16.11
N SER A 197 3.72 -3.76 15.90
CA SER A 197 3.27 -4.15 14.56
C SER A 197 2.24 -3.18 13.95
N LYS A 198 1.42 -2.52 14.77
CA LYS A 198 0.49 -1.48 14.30
C LYS A 198 1.18 -0.16 13.95
N ARG A 199 2.30 0.17 14.60
CA ARG A 199 3.08 1.38 14.29
C ARG A 199 3.84 1.27 12.96
N VAL A 200 4.31 0.08 12.59
CA VAL A 200 5.05 -0.14 11.33
C VAL A 200 4.14 -0.08 10.09
N LEU A 201 2.83 -0.30 10.25
CA LEU A 201 1.86 -0.27 9.15
C LEU A 201 1.21 1.09 8.88
N ARG A 202 1.35 2.06 9.79
CA ARG A 202 0.88 3.43 9.58
C ARG A 202 1.97 4.24 8.90
#